data_AF-A0A6L3C7T4-F1
#
_entry.id   AF-A0A6L3C7T4-F1
#
_cell.length_a   1.000
_cell.length_b   1.000
_cell.length_c   1.000
_cell.angle_alpha   90.00
_cell.angle_beta   90.00
_cell.angle_gamma   90.00
#
_symmetry.space_group_name_H-M   'P 1'
#
loop_
_entity.id
_entity.type
_entity.pdbx_description
1 polymer ?
#
loop_
_entity_poly.entity_id
_entity_poly.type
_entity_poly.pdbx_seq_one_letter_code
_entity_poly.pdbx_strand_id
1 'polypeptide(L)' 'MAKDDLSELDQDVNEVLRRVEALANDMRGLGMELRFTAEEYGPEKDFDGTVTRTVTFNFRVAQQD' A
#
# COMPACT_ATOMS: atom_id res chain seq x y z
N MET A 1 22.15 8.20 18.93
CA MET A 1 21.63 7.20 17.99
C MET A 1 20.98 7.99 16.87
N ALA A 2 21.54 7.94 15.65
CA ALA A 2 20.89 8.55 14.49
C ALA A 2 19.56 7.81 14.31
N LYS A 3 18.43 8.54 14.25
CA LYS A 3 17.20 7.97 13.71
C LYS A 3 17.55 7.62 12.27
N ASP A 4 17.47 6.34 11.90
CA ASP A 4 17.56 5.95 10.51
C ASP A 4 16.48 6.77 9.77
N ASP A 5 16.92 7.67 8.89
CA ASP A 5 16.04 8.58 8.16
C ASP A 5 15.36 7.78 7.05
N LEU A 6 14.17 7.25 7.36
CA LEU A 6 13.38 6.43 6.44
C LEU A 6 12.41 7.28 5.60
N SER A 7 12.63 8.60 5.53
CA SER A 7 11.73 9.54 4.85
C SER A 7 11.55 9.23 3.35
N GLU A 8 12.60 8.74 2.67
CA GLU A 8 12.50 8.31 1.28
C GLU A 8 11.60 7.07 1.14
N LEU A 9 11.78 6.06 2.01
CA LEU A 9 10.94 4.86 2.02
C LEU A 9 9.48 5.20 2.36
N ASP A 10 9.25 6.16 3.26
CA ASP A 10 7.91 6.67 3.57
C ASP A 10 7.27 7.36 2.33
N GLN A 11 8.03 8.12 1.56
CA GLN A 11 7.54 8.75 0.33
C GLN A 11 7.15 7.71 -0.71
N ASP A 12 8.02 6.71 -0.92
CA ASP A 12 7.77 5.63 -1.87
C ASP A 12 6.51 4.85 -1.50
N VAL A 13 6.35 4.48 -0.22
CA VAL A 13 5.16 3.78 0.29
C VAL A 13 3.89 4.62 0.08
N ASN A 14 3.94 5.92 0.38
CA ASN A 14 2.82 6.82 0.15
C ASN A 14 2.43 6.94 -1.33
N GLU A 15 3.41 6.95 -2.23
CA GLU A 15 3.14 6.98 -3.67
C GLU A 15 2.50 5.68 -4.15
N VAL A 16 2.94 4.53 -3.63
CA VAL A 16 2.31 3.24 -3.92
C VAL A 16 0.86 3.23 -3.43
N LEU A 17 0.60 3.65 -2.18
CA LEU A 17 -0.75 3.76 -1.62
C LEU A 17 -1.64 4.64 -2.52
N ARG A 18 -1.16 5.83 -2.89
CA ARG A 18 -1.90 6.79 -3.73
C ARG A 18 -2.28 6.20 -5.09
N ARG A 19 -1.35 5.49 -5.75
CA ARG A 19 -1.60 4.87 -7.06
C ARG A 19 -2.60 3.72 -6.97
N VAL A 20 -2.53 2.92 -5.91
CA VAL A 20 -3.46 1.81 -5.72
C VAL A 20 -4.86 2.32 -5.38
N GLU A 21 -4.98 3.41 -4.60
CA GLU A 21 -6.26 4.08 -4.37
C GLU A 21 -6.86 4.65 -5.66
N ALA A 22 -6.05 5.27 -6.52
CA ALA A 22 -6.51 5.74 -7.82
C ALA A 22 -7.06 4.59 -8.67
N LEU A 23 -6.33 3.47 -8.73
CA LEU A 23 -6.78 2.26 -9.43
C LEU A 23 -8.09 1.71 -8.85
N ALA A 24 -8.23 1.68 -7.52
CA ALA A 24 -9.45 1.24 -6.85
C ALA A 24 -10.65 2.13 -7.22
N ASN A 25 -10.44 3.44 -7.34
CA ASN A 25 -11.48 4.39 -7.75
C ASN A 25 -11.85 4.23 -9.23
N ASP A 26 -10.87 4.00 -10.10
CA ASP A 26 -11.14 3.72 -11.52
C ASP A 26 -12.00 2.46 -11.69
N MET A 27 -11.71 1.40 -10.91
CA MET A 27 -12.50 0.18 -10.88
C MET A 27 -13.94 0.41 -10.39
N ARG A 28 -14.14 1.24 -9.36
CA ARG A 28 -15.49 1.65 -8.92
C ARG A 28 -16.23 2.42 -10.01
N GLY A 29 -15.52 3.26 -10.78
CA GLY A 29 -16.07 3.98 -11.93
C GLY A 29 -16.62 3.06 -13.04
N LEU A 30 -16.13 1.82 -13.13
CA LEU A 30 -16.64 0.80 -14.04
C LEU A 30 -17.91 0.08 -13.53
N GLY A 31 -18.45 0.48 -12.37
CA GLY A 31 -19.63 -0.12 -11.75
C GLY A 31 -19.34 -1.33 -10.86
N MET A 32 -18.07 -1.60 -10.55
CA MET A 32 -17.69 -2.65 -9.59
C MET A 32 -17.83 -2.15 -8.15
N GLU A 33 -18.55 -2.89 -7.30
CA GLU A 33 -18.51 -2.64 -5.86
C GLU A 33 -17.20 -3.19 -5.29
N LEU A 34 -16.23 -2.30 -5.05
CA LEU A 34 -14.90 -2.63 -4.59
C LEU A 34 -14.62 -2.07 -3.18
N ARG A 35 -14.41 -2.98 -2.22
CA ARG A 35 -13.83 -2.61 -0.92
C ARG A 35 -12.31 -2.75 -0.98
N PHE A 36 -11.64 -1.71 -0.50
CA PHE A 36 -10.20 -1.58 -0.47
C PHE A 36 -9.73 -1.48 0.99
N THR A 37 -8.74 -2.28 1.35
CA THR A 37 -8.03 -2.17 2.63
C THR A 37 -6.54 -2.33 2.39
N ALA A 38 -5.73 -1.51 3.05
CA ALA A 38 -4.27 -1.59 3.03
C ALA A 38 -3.77 -1.91 4.45
N GLU A 39 -2.81 -2.83 4.54
CA GLU A 39 -2.11 -3.17 5.78
C GLU A 39 -0.62 -2.99 5.57
N GLU A 40 0.03 -2.23 6.45
CA GLU A 40 1.46 -1.91 6.39
C GLU A 40 2.20 -2.64 7.51
N TYR A 41 3.33 -3.28 7.16
CA TYR A 41 4.18 -4.06 8.06
C TYR A 41 5.65 -3.66 7.88
N GLY A 42 6.40 -3.63 8.98
CA GLY A 42 7.79 -3.17 9.02
C GLY A 42 7.93 -1.74 9.57
N PRO A 43 9.12 -1.11 9.46
CA PRO A 43 10.26 -1.48 8.63
C PRO A 43 11.04 -2.69 9.16
N GLU A 44 11.40 -3.61 8.27
CA GLU A 44 12.27 -4.75 8.55
C GLU A 44 13.65 -4.48 7.96
N LYS A 45 14.70 -4.95 8.64
CA LYS A 45 16.08 -4.81 8.17
C LYS A 45 16.66 -6.18 7.88
N ASP A 46 16.99 -6.43 6.63
CA ASP A 46 17.57 -7.68 6.17
C ASP A 46 19.04 -7.82 6.59
N PHE A 47 19.57 -9.04 6.50
CA PHE A 47 20.97 -9.34 6.85
C PHE A 47 22.01 -8.55 6.04
N ASP A 48 21.62 -8.07 4.85
CA ASP A 48 22.45 -7.22 3.98
C ASP A 48 22.32 -5.72 4.30
N GLY A 49 21.48 -5.35 5.26
CA GLY A 49 21.25 -3.98 5.67
C GLY A 49 20.13 -3.26 4.90
N THR A 50 19.49 -3.92 3.93
CA THR A 50 18.32 -3.39 3.22
C THR A 50 17.17 -3.17 4.21
N VAL A 51 16.52 -2.00 4.13
CA VAL A 51 15.31 -1.71 4.89
C VAL A 51 14.12 -1.90 3.98
N THR A 52 13.23 -2.80 4.35
CA THR A 52 12.03 -3.13 3.59
C THR A 52 10.78 -2.76 4.38
N ARG A 53 9.71 -2.47 3.65
CA ARG A 53 8.38 -2.27 4.21
C ARG A 53 7.39 -2.98 3.32
N THR A 54 6.55 -3.80 3.94
CA THR A 54 5.57 -4.60 3.22
C THR A 54 4.21 -3.90 3.32
N VAL A 55 3.59 -3.66 2.17
CA VAL A 55 2.23 -3.12 2.10
C VAL A 55 1.36 -4.15 1.38
N THR A 56 0.35 -4.65 2.07
CA THR A 56 -0.61 -5.62 1.54
C THR A 56 -1.89 -4.90 1.15
N PHE A 57 -2.33 -5.09 -0.09
CA PHE A 57 -3.57 -4.56 -0.61
C PHE A 57 -4.60 -5.67 -0.79
N ASN A 58 -5.73 -5.55 -0.10
CA ASN A 58 -6.83 -6.49 -0.22
C ASN A 58 -8.01 -5.84 -0.93
N PHE A 59 -8.52 -6.53 -1.94
CA PHE A 59 -9.68 -6.12 -2.73
C PHE A 59 -10.80 -7.14 -2.58
N ARG A 60 -12.00 -6.67 -2.25
CA ARG A 60 -13.21 -7.50 -2.28
C ARG A 60 -14.18 -6.91 -3.29
N VAL A 61 -14.54 -7.73 -4.27
CA VAL A 61 -15.55 -7.43 -5.28
C VAL A 61 -16.86 -8.11 -4.90
N ALA A 62 -17.97 -7.40 -4.97
CA ALA A 62 -19.31 -7.94 -4.76
C ALA A 62 -20.23 -7.58 -5.93
N GLN A 63 -21.23 -8.43 -6.17
CA GLN A 63 -22.37 -8.13 -7.03
C GLN A 63 -23.58 -7.88 -6.11
N GLN A 64 -24.25 -6.74 -6.27
CA GLN A 64 -25.55 -6.52 -5.63
C GLN A 64 -26.63 -7.10 -6.55
N ASP A 65 -27.51 -7.93 -5.99
CA ASP A 65 -28.74 -8.42 -6.64
C ASP A 65 -29.78 -7.30 -6.81
#